data_AF-A0A938J7U4-F1
#
_entry.id   AF-A0A938J7U4-F1
#
_cell.length_a   1.000
_cell.length_b   1.000
_cell.length_c   1.000
_cell.angle_alpha   90.00
_cell.angle_beta   90.00
_cell.angle_gamma   90.00
#
_symmetry.space_group_name_H-M   'P 1'
#
loop_
_entity.id
_entity.type
_entity.pdbx_description
1 polymer ?
#
loop_
_entity_poly.entity_id
_entity_poly.type
_entity_poly.pdbx_seq_one_letter_code
_entity_poly.pdbx_strand_id
1 'polypeptide(L)'
;MSELVVSSSVSVTGAASSSVLELAGVALGAAVVGAGVLIAAARRVSQEDLKVVPADVEARIRAEAERTRRRLLATLPAQLFESAAKRSVALDPARASRLTFGLARAHAAEAALRSNLALGLIAERHDSRALSTALESLRGADAALSGGQLEVAATEAQRAECELARVAHEAYERLAVAHETQVSNTVASTLRSMGYAVERASTGAGTGIWARNGERAVGVGVLRDGRLMVDMAGFAGGSCEREASRLFRTLREHGIDTRREATILHRRRTGGQLIQAARRAGGRPEDLARMAAGIQTSRQGSLTSARGHATDGRDAEAARRAAATWLWAEVGAR
;
A
#
# COMPACT_ATOMS: atom_id res chain seq x y z
N MET A 1 14.22 -13.14 76.31
CA MET A 1 14.05 -11.92 75.49
C MET A 1 12.70 -12.00 74.83
N SER A 2 11.91 -10.97 75.09
CA SER A 2 10.53 -10.75 74.68
C SER A 2 10.43 -10.37 73.20
N GLU A 3 9.33 -10.75 72.53
CA GLU A 3 8.41 -9.89 71.76
C GLU A 3 7.49 -10.79 70.89
N LEU A 4 6.19 -10.86 71.16
CA LEU A 4 5.10 -9.91 70.91
C LEU A 4 4.58 -9.97 69.45
N VAL A 5 3.34 -10.45 69.33
CA VAL A 5 2.50 -10.50 68.13
C VAL A 5 2.06 -9.09 67.73
N VAL A 6 2.02 -8.77 66.43
CA VAL A 6 0.99 -7.87 65.87
C VAL A 6 0.50 -8.42 64.52
N SER A 7 -0.73 -8.91 64.55
CA SER A 7 -1.59 -9.04 63.38
C SER A 7 -2.15 -7.65 63.06
N SER A 8 -2.03 -7.21 61.81
CA SER A 8 -2.80 -6.08 61.29
C SER A 8 -3.30 -6.40 59.89
N SER A 9 -4.58 -6.76 59.81
CA SER A 9 -5.39 -6.69 58.61
C SER A 9 -5.61 -5.21 58.25
N VAL A 10 -5.09 -4.76 57.12
CA VAL A 10 -5.51 -3.49 56.52
C VAL A 10 -6.59 -3.80 55.48
N SER A 11 -7.83 -3.68 55.90
CA SER A 11 -8.98 -3.53 55.01
C SER A 11 -8.96 -2.10 54.45
N VAL A 12 -8.46 -1.93 53.22
CA VAL A 12 -8.72 -0.71 52.45
C VAL A 12 -10.08 -0.87 51.76
N THR A 13 -11.14 -0.59 52.50
CA THR A 13 -12.39 -0.08 51.92
C THR A 13 -12.15 1.39 51.58
N GLY A 14 -11.65 1.65 50.37
CA GLY A 14 -11.43 2.99 49.84
C GLY A 14 -12.03 3.05 48.44
N ALA A 15 -13.02 3.91 48.27
CA ALA A 15 -13.78 4.11 47.05
C ALA A 15 -12.87 4.23 45.82
N ALA A 16 -12.90 3.22 44.94
CA ALA A 16 -12.46 3.39 43.57
C ALA A 16 -13.36 4.47 42.95
N SER A 17 -12.76 5.63 42.69
CA SER A 17 -13.42 6.77 42.08
C SER A 17 -14.13 6.35 40.80
N SER A 18 -15.39 6.78 40.65
CA SER A 18 -16.26 6.50 39.51
C SER A 18 -15.59 6.75 38.15
N SER A 19 -14.61 7.64 38.10
CA SER A 19 -13.84 8.05 36.94
C SER A 19 -12.98 6.94 36.31
N VAL A 20 -12.43 5.99 37.09
CA VAL A 20 -11.56 4.92 36.57
C VAL A 20 -12.37 3.82 35.86
N LEU A 21 -13.62 3.60 36.29
CA LEU A 21 -14.53 2.63 35.69
C LEU A 21 -15.25 3.16 34.43
N GLU A 22 -15.46 4.47 34.33
CA GLU A 22 -16.03 5.11 33.13
C GLU A 22 -15.04 5.10 31.95
N LEU A 23 -13.76 5.31 32.24
CA LEU A 23 -12.66 5.28 31.26
C LEU A 23 -12.48 3.92 30.60
N ALA A 24 -12.58 2.86 31.40
CA ALA A 24 -12.49 1.50 30.92
C ALA A 24 -13.70 1.09 30.04
N GLY A 25 -14.89 1.61 30.33
CA GLY A 25 -16.08 1.35 29.51
C GLY A 25 -16.03 2.02 28.14
N VAL A 26 -15.48 3.22 28.05
CA VAL A 26 -15.28 3.94 26.78
C VAL A 26 -14.17 3.29 25.95
N ALA A 27 -13.07 2.84 26.57
CA ALA A 27 -12.00 2.11 25.90
C ALA A 27 -12.46 0.73 25.35
N LEU A 28 -13.37 0.06 26.06
CA LEU A 28 -14.02 -1.18 25.61
C LEU A 28 -14.94 -0.97 24.40
N GLY A 29 -15.78 0.06 24.48
CA GLY A 29 -16.67 0.46 23.39
C GLY A 29 -15.86 0.81 22.15
N ALA A 30 -14.78 1.58 22.31
CA ALA A 30 -13.84 1.91 21.25
C ALA A 30 -13.05 0.70 20.72
N ALA A 31 -12.70 -0.30 21.54
CA ALA A 31 -11.99 -1.50 21.05
C ALA A 31 -12.92 -2.45 20.25
N VAL A 32 -14.17 -2.63 20.70
CA VAL A 32 -15.17 -3.48 20.02
C VAL A 32 -15.71 -2.80 18.76
N VAL A 33 -16.01 -1.50 18.84
CA VAL A 33 -16.35 -0.67 17.68
C VAL A 33 -15.14 -0.64 16.75
N GLY A 34 -13.94 -0.29 17.22
CA GLY A 34 -12.68 -0.22 16.47
C GLY A 34 -12.32 -1.49 15.71
N ALA A 35 -12.63 -2.66 16.25
CA ALA A 35 -12.48 -3.93 15.54
C ALA A 35 -13.55 -4.16 14.46
N GLY A 36 -14.83 -3.90 14.76
CA GLY A 36 -15.91 -3.92 13.75
C GLY A 36 -15.69 -2.87 12.65
N VAL A 37 -15.03 -1.78 13.01
CA VAL A 37 -14.62 -0.63 12.22
C VAL A 37 -13.41 -0.94 11.35
N LEU A 38 -12.40 -1.67 11.81
CA LEU A 38 -11.30 -2.13 10.97
C LEU A 38 -11.78 -3.14 9.93
N ILE A 39 -12.77 -3.97 10.29
CA ILE A 39 -13.45 -4.90 9.36
C ILE A 39 -14.33 -4.12 8.36
N ALA A 40 -15.05 -3.09 8.80
CA ALA A 40 -15.88 -2.24 7.95
C ALA A 40 -15.06 -1.27 7.09
N ALA A 41 -13.94 -0.74 7.59
CA ALA A 41 -13.00 0.12 6.88
C ALA A 41 -12.18 -0.69 5.87
N ALA A 42 -11.78 -1.92 6.17
CA ALA A 42 -11.24 -2.83 5.16
C ALA A 42 -12.26 -3.09 4.03
N ARG A 43 -13.57 -3.18 4.37
CA ARG A 43 -14.66 -3.31 3.39
C ARG A 43 -14.99 -2.01 2.64
N ARG A 44 -14.84 -0.83 3.26
CA ARG A 44 -15.20 0.48 2.69
C ARG A 44 -14.05 1.10 1.89
N VAL A 45 -12.79 0.90 2.32
CA VAL A 45 -11.58 1.15 1.51
C VAL A 45 -11.56 0.23 0.28
N SER A 46 -12.16 -0.96 0.38
CA SER A 46 -12.42 -1.84 -0.77
C SER A 46 -13.56 -1.36 -1.70
N GLN A 47 -14.39 -0.39 -1.29
CA GLN A 47 -15.55 0.05 -2.07
C GLN A 47 -15.44 1.46 -2.64
N GLU A 48 -14.70 2.39 -2.03
CA GLU A 48 -14.80 3.80 -2.44
C GLU A 48 -13.61 4.39 -3.20
N ASP A 49 -12.33 3.99 -3.08
CA ASP A 49 -11.28 4.65 -3.90
C ASP A 49 -9.91 3.94 -4.08
N LEU A 50 -9.73 2.69 -3.65
CA LEU A 50 -8.46 1.97 -3.84
C LEU A 50 -8.61 0.77 -4.76
N LYS A 51 -8.11 0.92 -6.00
CA LYS A 51 -7.95 -0.18 -6.95
C LYS A 51 -7.02 -1.24 -6.36
N VAL A 52 -7.65 -2.29 -5.83
CA VAL A 52 -7.16 -3.63 -5.52
C VAL A 52 -5.89 -3.66 -4.66
N VAL A 53 -6.10 -3.64 -3.34
CA VAL A 53 -5.15 -4.22 -2.40
C VAL A 53 -4.99 -5.72 -2.76
N PRO A 54 -3.77 -6.23 -3.00
CA PRO A 54 -3.55 -7.66 -3.22
C PRO A 54 -4.19 -8.50 -2.12
N ALA A 55 -4.85 -9.61 -2.48
CA ALA A 55 -5.66 -10.40 -1.54
C ALA A 55 -4.86 -10.92 -0.32
N ASP A 56 -3.55 -11.10 -0.49
CA ASP A 56 -2.60 -11.44 0.56
C ASP A 56 -2.32 -10.28 1.52
N VAL A 57 -2.26 -9.04 1.02
CA VAL A 57 -2.13 -7.83 1.85
C VAL A 57 -3.42 -7.59 2.63
N GLU A 58 -4.59 -7.76 2.01
CA GLU A 58 -5.88 -7.69 2.69
C GLU A 58 -6.00 -8.77 3.78
N ALA A 59 -5.59 -10.01 3.48
CA ALA A 59 -5.58 -11.10 4.45
C ALA A 59 -4.63 -10.82 5.62
N ARG A 60 -3.45 -10.24 5.37
CA ARG A 60 -2.49 -9.83 6.41
C ARG A 60 -3.03 -8.72 7.30
N ILE A 61 -3.64 -7.68 6.72
CA ILE A 61 -4.29 -6.59 7.46
C ILE A 61 -5.41 -7.15 8.33
N ARG A 62 -6.26 -8.03 7.77
CA ARG A 62 -7.35 -8.68 8.51
C ARG A 62 -6.83 -9.55 9.65
N ALA A 63 -5.77 -10.31 9.42
CA ALA A 63 -5.16 -11.18 10.43
C ALA A 63 -4.47 -10.38 11.55
N GLU A 64 -3.85 -9.24 11.23
CA GLU A 64 -3.25 -8.34 12.24
C GLU A 64 -4.35 -7.63 13.04
N ALA A 65 -5.39 -7.10 12.39
CA ALA A 65 -6.53 -6.49 13.06
C ALA A 65 -7.22 -7.47 14.03
N GLU A 66 -7.39 -8.73 13.62
CA GLU A 66 -7.96 -9.77 14.48
C GLU A 66 -7.03 -10.16 15.63
N ARG A 67 -5.70 -10.18 15.43
CA ARG A 67 -4.73 -10.39 16.51
C ARG A 67 -4.74 -9.24 17.52
N THR A 68 -4.78 -8.00 17.04
CA THR A 68 -4.88 -6.80 17.89
C THR A 68 -6.20 -6.81 18.67
N ARG A 69 -7.33 -7.14 18.01
CA ARG A 69 -8.62 -7.32 18.67
C ARG A 69 -8.56 -8.35 19.79
N ARG A 70 -7.99 -9.54 19.54
CA ARG A 70 -7.88 -10.60 20.55
C ARG A 70 -6.97 -10.18 21.71
N ARG A 71 -5.85 -9.51 21.45
CA ARG A 71 -4.97 -8.99 22.50
C ARG A 71 -5.71 -7.99 23.38
N LEU A 72 -6.37 -7.01 22.77
CA LEU A 72 -7.15 -6.00 23.48
C LEU A 72 -8.25 -6.64 24.35
N LEU A 73 -9.01 -7.58 23.78
CA LEU A 73 -10.06 -8.30 24.52
C LEU A 73 -9.50 -9.18 25.65
N ALA A 74 -8.33 -9.80 25.48
CA ALA A 74 -7.71 -10.64 26.51
C ALA A 74 -7.14 -9.84 27.69
N THR A 75 -6.75 -8.58 27.46
CA THR A 75 -6.23 -7.68 28.51
C THR A 75 -7.33 -6.96 29.30
N LEU A 76 -8.60 -7.11 28.92
CA LEU A 76 -9.71 -6.38 29.54
C LEU A 76 -10.44 -7.25 30.58
N PRO A 77 -10.43 -6.87 31.88
CA PRO A 77 -11.17 -7.62 32.90
C PRO A 77 -12.68 -7.58 32.65
N ALA A 78 -13.34 -8.75 32.80
CA ALA A 78 -14.78 -8.93 32.55
C ALA A 78 -15.69 -7.95 33.31
N GLN A 79 -15.24 -7.45 34.47
CA GLN A 79 -15.96 -6.48 35.31
C GLN A 79 -16.10 -5.08 34.69
N LEU A 80 -15.29 -4.74 33.67
CA LEU A 80 -15.38 -3.46 32.94
C LEU A 80 -16.55 -3.44 31.96
N PHE A 81 -16.90 -4.58 31.36
CA PHE A 81 -18.04 -4.71 30.45
C PHE A 81 -19.37 -4.46 31.19
N GLU A 82 -19.48 -4.96 32.41
CA GLU A 82 -20.69 -4.83 33.24
C GLU A 82 -20.90 -3.41 33.79
N SER A 83 -19.80 -2.66 33.99
CA SER A 83 -19.81 -1.30 34.53
C SER A 83 -20.11 -0.24 33.46
N ALA A 84 -19.61 -0.45 32.23
CA ALA A 84 -19.88 0.40 31.07
C ALA A 84 -21.35 0.37 30.63
N ALA A 85 -21.95 -0.82 30.64
CA ALA A 85 -23.35 -1.01 30.30
C ALA A 85 -24.32 -0.33 31.29
N LYS A 86 -23.89 -0.12 32.55
CA LYS A 86 -24.69 0.53 33.59
C LYS A 86 -24.51 2.06 33.64
N ARG A 87 -23.49 2.62 32.96
CA ARG A 87 -23.18 4.06 32.96
C ARG A 87 -23.07 4.62 31.54
N SER A 88 -23.95 4.20 30.63
CA SER A 88 -24.10 4.83 29.32
C SER A 88 -24.64 6.26 29.50
N VAL A 89 -23.77 7.18 29.86
CA VAL A 89 -23.91 8.60 29.56
C VAL A 89 -24.18 8.67 28.05
N ALA A 90 -25.21 9.43 27.68
CA ALA A 90 -25.70 9.60 26.32
C ALA A 90 -24.66 10.27 25.41
N LEU A 91 -23.59 9.55 25.09
CA LEU A 91 -22.68 9.89 24.02
C LEU A 91 -23.39 9.60 22.71
N ASP A 92 -23.50 10.63 21.88
CA ASP A 92 -23.92 10.50 20.49
C ASP A 92 -23.07 9.39 19.82
N PRO A 93 -23.70 8.28 19.38
CA PRO A 93 -23.01 7.15 18.77
C PRO A 93 -22.12 7.57 17.59
N ALA A 94 -22.50 8.62 16.87
CA ALA A 94 -21.72 9.15 15.76
C ALA A 94 -20.37 9.73 16.21
N ARG A 95 -20.31 10.36 17.39
CA ARG A 95 -19.08 10.96 17.95
C ARG A 95 -18.12 9.89 18.47
N ALA A 96 -18.65 8.93 19.25
CA ALA A 96 -17.86 7.80 19.74
C ALA A 96 -17.26 6.99 18.58
N SER A 97 -18.05 6.81 17.51
CA SER A 97 -17.61 6.22 16.26
C SER A 97 -16.45 7.01 15.66
N ARG A 98 -16.59 8.32 15.38
CA ARG A 98 -15.53 9.15 14.76
C ARG A 98 -14.21 9.11 15.53
N LEU A 99 -14.24 9.27 16.85
CA LEU A 99 -13.06 9.16 17.71
C LEU A 99 -12.35 7.82 17.52
N THR A 100 -13.12 6.73 17.63
CA THR A 100 -12.60 5.36 17.53
C THR A 100 -11.98 5.09 16.15
N PHE A 101 -12.68 5.48 15.08
CA PHE A 101 -12.20 5.36 13.71
C PHE A 101 -10.91 6.17 13.49
N GLY A 102 -10.90 7.43 13.94
CA GLY A 102 -9.75 8.32 13.76
C GLY A 102 -8.51 7.79 14.46
N LEU A 103 -8.67 7.39 15.74
CA LEU A 103 -7.57 6.86 16.53
C LEU A 103 -7.03 5.54 15.95
N ALA A 104 -7.92 4.62 15.53
CA ALA A 104 -7.51 3.38 14.89
C ALA A 104 -6.77 3.62 13.57
N ARG A 105 -7.20 4.58 12.75
CA ARG A 105 -6.54 4.93 11.48
C ARG A 105 -5.19 5.61 11.72
N ALA A 106 -5.09 6.51 12.69
CA ALA A 106 -3.83 7.14 13.07
C ALA A 106 -2.80 6.10 13.55
N HIS A 107 -3.17 5.22 14.48
CA HIS A 107 -2.30 4.13 14.95
C HIS A 107 -1.91 3.17 13.81
N ALA A 108 -2.83 2.86 12.90
CA ALA A 108 -2.52 2.02 11.73
C ALA A 108 -1.51 2.69 10.79
N ALA A 109 -1.63 3.99 10.55
CA ALA A 109 -0.69 4.76 9.73
C ALA A 109 0.69 4.86 10.39
N GLU A 110 0.76 5.10 11.70
CA GLU A 110 2.01 5.06 12.47
C GLU A 110 2.67 3.66 12.35
N ALA A 111 1.89 2.59 12.60
CA ALA A 111 2.39 1.23 12.53
C ALA A 111 2.90 0.88 11.12
N ALA A 112 2.24 1.37 10.06
CA ALA A 112 2.69 1.17 8.68
C ALA A 112 4.04 1.85 8.41
N LEU A 113 4.23 3.09 8.88
CA LEU A 113 5.51 3.80 8.77
C LEU A 113 6.62 3.11 9.57
N ARG A 114 6.32 2.62 10.77
CA ARG A 114 7.31 1.95 11.64
C ARG A 114 7.68 0.55 11.17
N SER A 115 6.72 -0.18 10.60
CA SER A 115 6.96 -1.55 10.09
C SER A 115 7.70 -1.58 8.76
N ASN A 116 7.71 -0.47 8.02
CA ASN A 116 8.47 -0.33 6.79
C ASN A 116 9.61 0.69 6.98
N LEU A 117 10.80 0.18 7.28
CA LEU A 117 11.99 0.99 7.56
C LEU A 117 12.28 2.03 6.47
N ALA A 118 12.09 1.69 5.18
CA ALA A 118 12.34 2.62 4.09
C ALA A 118 11.37 3.82 4.13
N LEU A 119 10.08 3.56 4.38
CA LEU A 119 9.08 4.63 4.49
C LEU A 119 9.32 5.49 5.73
N GLY A 120 9.63 4.87 6.86
CA GLY A 120 9.99 5.59 8.09
C GLY A 120 11.18 6.53 7.87
N LEU A 121 12.27 6.04 7.27
CA LEU A 121 13.45 6.85 6.97
C LEU A 121 13.18 7.98 5.96
N ILE A 122 12.35 7.74 4.95
CA ILE A 122 11.95 8.78 3.99
C ILE A 122 11.12 9.86 4.69
N ALA A 123 10.14 9.45 5.50
CA ALA A 123 9.30 10.36 6.28
C ALA A 123 10.12 11.20 7.27
N GLU A 124 11.04 10.57 8.02
CA GLU A 124 11.94 11.27 8.94
C GLU A 124 12.86 12.25 8.21
N ARG A 125 13.39 11.88 7.04
CA ARG A 125 14.34 12.72 6.30
C ARG A 125 13.67 13.93 5.65
N HIS A 126 12.47 13.75 5.09
CA HIS A 126 11.83 14.76 4.25
C HIS A 126 10.72 15.53 4.96
N ASP A 127 10.09 14.93 5.97
CA ASP A 127 8.87 15.42 6.59
C ASP A 127 8.95 15.37 8.13
N SER A 128 10.16 15.45 8.71
CA SER A 128 10.43 15.33 10.15
C SER A 128 9.50 16.16 11.04
N ARG A 129 9.27 17.44 10.70
CA ARG A 129 8.39 18.33 11.47
C ARG A 129 6.94 17.87 11.45
N ALA A 130 6.45 17.47 10.28
CA ALA A 130 5.09 16.99 10.13
C ALA A 130 4.90 15.66 10.85
N LEU A 131 5.85 14.73 10.69
CA LEU A 131 5.85 13.46 11.40
C LEU A 131 5.86 13.68 12.93
N SER A 132 6.73 14.55 13.45
CA SER A 132 6.77 14.87 14.89
C SER A 132 5.44 15.46 15.38
N THR A 133 4.87 16.41 14.63
CA THR A 133 3.56 17.01 14.94
C THR A 133 2.46 15.95 14.96
N ALA A 134 2.45 15.03 14.00
CA ALA A 134 1.44 13.99 13.92
C ALA A 134 1.54 12.99 15.09
N LEU A 135 2.76 12.63 15.49
CA LEU A 135 3.04 11.76 16.64
C LEU A 135 2.74 12.46 17.98
N GLU A 136 2.93 13.78 18.06
CA GLU A 136 2.51 14.58 19.22
C GLU A 136 0.99 14.63 19.34
N SER A 137 0.28 14.88 18.23
CA SER A 137 -1.19 14.81 18.20
C SER A 137 -1.70 13.41 18.56
N LEU A 138 -1.07 12.33 18.09
CA LEU A 138 -1.47 10.97 18.46
C LEU A 138 -1.34 10.73 19.97
N ARG A 139 -0.20 11.12 20.56
CA ARG A 139 0.02 11.06 22.02
C ARG A 139 -0.96 11.95 22.78
N GLY A 140 -1.27 13.13 22.25
CA GLY A 140 -2.29 14.04 22.80
C GLY A 140 -3.69 13.42 22.80
N ALA A 141 -4.05 12.71 21.73
CA ALA A 141 -5.30 11.99 21.62
C ALA A 141 -5.40 10.85 22.65
N ASP A 142 -4.34 10.05 22.79
CA ASP A 142 -4.29 8.96 23.78
C ASP A 142 -4.38 9.49 25.22
N ALA A 143 -3.69 10.60 25.51
CA ALA A 143 -3.73 11.25 26.83
C ALA A 143 -5.11 11.85 27.13
N ALA A 144 -5.72 12.55 26.18
CA ALA A 144 -7.06 13.12 26.31
C ALA A 144 -8.12 12.02 26.49
N LEU A 145 -8.01 10.92 25.73
CA LEU A 145 -8.87 9.75 25.90
C LEU A 145 -8.73 9.17 27.31
N SER A 146 -7.49 9.01 27.79
CA SER A 146 -7.18 8.52 29.14
C SER A 146 -7.62 9.47 30.26
N GLY A 147 -7.80 10.76 29.97
CA GLY A 147 -8.36 11.76 30.88
C GLY A 147 -9.88 11.96 30.78
N GLY A 148 -10.57 11.19 29.93
CA GLY A 148 -12.01 11.33 29.69
C GLY A 148 -12.41 12.56 28.87
N GLN A 149 -11.45 13.26 28.25
CA GLN A 149 -11.66 14.45 27.44
C GLN A 149 -11.97 14.08 25.98
N LEU A 150 -13.16 13.51 25.73
CA LEU A 150 -13.48 12.85 24.46
C LEU A 150 -13.45 13.77 23.23
N GLU A 151 -13.86 15.03 23.35
CA GLU A 151 -13.84 16.00 22.23
C GLU A 151 -12.41 16.41 21.86
N VAL A 152 -11.54 16.59 22.87
CA VAL A 152 -10.12 16.87 22.66
C VAL A 152 -9.46 15.66 22.01
N ALA A 153 -9.74 14.45 22.51
CA ALA A 153 -9.24 13.20 21.94
C ALA A 153 -9.66 13.04 20.47
N ALA A 154 -10.91 13.36 20.13
CA ALA A 154 -11.41 13.23 18.77
C ALA A 154 -10.73 14.22 17.81
N THR A 155 -10.52 15.45 18.27
CA THR A 155 -9.85 16.50 17.49
C THR A 155 -8.38 16.14 17.22
N GLU A 156 -7.65 15.73 18.26
CA GLU A 156 -6.24 15.33 18.14
C GLU A 156 -6.09 14.04 17.33
N ALA A 157 -6.99 13.06 17.47
CA ALA A 157 -6.97 11.83 16.67
C ALA A 157 -7.18 12.12 15.18
N GLN A 158 -8.12 13.00 14.84
CA GLN A 158 -8.35 13.41 13.45
C GLN A 158 -7.14 14.15 12.87
N ARG A 159 -6.50 15.02 13.67
CA ARG A 159 -5.29 15.73 13.26
C ARG A 159 -4.12 14.78 13.02
N ALA A 160 -3.90 13.84 13.94
CA ALA A 160 -2.90 12.79 13.80
C ALA A 160 -3.14 11.93 12.57
N GLU A 161 -4.40 11.51 12.33
CA GLU A 161 -4.76 10.74 11.14
C GLU A 161 -4.42 11.48 9.85
N CYS A 162 -4.88 12.73 9.70
CA CYS A 162 -4.64 13.51 8.49
C CYS A 162 -3.14 13.70 8.20
N GLU A 163 -2.35 14.08 9.21
CA GLU A 163 -0.92 14.31 9.03
C GLU A 163 -0.15 13.00 8.80
N LEU A 164 -0.45 11.92 9.54
CA LEU A 164 0.19 10.62 9.31
C LEU A 164 -0.14 10.06 7.92
N ALA A 165 -1.40 10.18 7.47
CA ALA A 165 -1.81 9.76 6.13
C ALA A 165 -1.07 10.54 5.03
N ARG A 166 -0.95 11.86 5.20
CA ARG A 166 -0.22 12.73 4.27
C ARG A 166 1.26 12.36 4.21
N VAL A 167 1.91 12.27 5.37
CA VAL A 167 3.34 11.89 5.48
C VAL A 167 3.59 10.51 4.88
N ALA A 168 2.72 9.53 5.17
CA ALA A 168 2.82 8.20 4.58
C ALA A 168 2.68 8.23 3.05
N HIS A 169 1.68 8.95 2.53
CA HIS A 169 1.48 9.09 1.09
C HIS A 169 2.69 9.72 0.39
N GLU A 170 3.22 10.81 0.93
CA GLU A 170 4.41 11.49 0.41
C GLU A 170 5.66 10.57 0.45
N ALA A 171 5.83 9.81 1.54
CA ALA A 171 6.90 8.83 1.64
C ALA A 171 6.78 7.71 0.60
N TYR A 172 5.56 7.21 0.35
CA TYR A 172 5.28 6.23 -0.69
C TYR A 172 5.58 6.77 -2.10
N GLU A 173 5.12 7.98 -2.44
CA GLU A 173 5.39 8.59 -3.75
C GLU A 173 6.89 8.79 -3.97
N ARG A 174 7.63 9.25 -2.96
CA ARG A 174 9.09 9.39 -3.04
C ARG A 174 9.77 8.03 -3.23
N LEU A 175 9.33 7.00 -2.52
CA LEU A 175 9.86 5.64 -2.67
C LEU A 175 9.58 5.10 -4.08
N ALA A 176 8.37 5.30 -4.60
CA ALA A 176 7.97 4.88 -5.94
C ALA A 176 8.83 5.55 -7.02
N VAL A 177 9.05 6.86 -6.92
CA VAL A 177 9.92 7.61 -7.84
C VAL A 177 11.38 7.14 -7.74
N ALA A 178 11.89 6.91 -6.53
CA ALA A 178 13.25 6.41 -6.33
C ALA A 178 13.42 5.01 -6.95
N HIS A 179 12.45 4.13 -6.73
CA HIS A 179 12.44 2.78 -7.30
C HIS A 179 12.36 2.81 -8.83
N GLU A 180 11.43 3.58 -9.41
CA GLU A 180 11.32 3.79 -10.87
C GLU A 180 12.64 4.30 -11.46
N THR A 181 13.27 5.27 -10.80
CA THR A 181 14.54 5.85 -11.22
C THR A 181 15.65 4.80 -11.22
N GLN A 182 15.77 4.02 -10.16
CA GLN A 182 16.78 2.95 -10.04
C GLN A 182 16.57 1.86 -11.09
N VAL A 183 15.33 1.40 -11.26
CA VAL A 183 14.98 0.37 -12.25
C VAL A 183 15.26 0.89 -13.66
N SER A 184 14.79 2.10 -14.00
CA SER A 184 15.01 2.68 -15.33
C SER A 184 16.49 2.94 -15.64
N ASN A 185 17.27 3.38 -14.65
CA ASN A 185 18.73 3.53 -14.78
C ASN A 185 19.39 2.18 -15.11
N THR A 186 19.00 1.12 -14.40
CA THR A 186 19.57 -0.22 -14.56
C THR A 186 19.17 -0.83 -15.90
N VAL A 187 17.91 -0.67 -16.33
CA VAL A 187 17.44 -1.09 -17.65
C VAL A 187 18.19 -0.36 -18.76
N ALA A 188 18.33 0.96 -18.65
CA ALA A 188 19.07 1.75 -19.65
C ALA A 188 20.55 1.34 -19.72
N SER A 189 21.20 1.15 -18.56
CA SER A 189 22.59 0.67 -18.49
C SER A 189 22.75 -0.73 -19.11
N THR A 190 21.82 -1.64 -18.80
CA THR A 190 21.79 -3.00 -19.34
C THR A 190 21.67 -2.98 -20.86
N LEU A 191 20.73 -2.21 -21.41
CA LEU A 191 20.55 -2.10 -22.86
C LEU A 191 21.80 -1.50 -23.55
N ARG A 192 22.46 -0.50 -22.92
CA ARG A 192 23.74 0.02 -23.42
C ARG A 192 24.83 -1.05 -23.43
N SER A 193 24.95 -1.84 -22.36
CA SER A 193 25.93 -2.95 -22.28
C SER A 193 25.68 -4.04 -23.33
N MET A 194 24.43 -4.19 -23.78
CA MET A 194 24.03 -5.10 -24.85
C MET A 194 24.30 -4.53 -26.26
N GLY A 195 24.81 -3.28 -26.36
CA GLY A 195 25.17 -2.62 -27.61
C GLY A 195 24.07 -1.75 -28.22
N TYR A 196 23.05 -1.36 -27.44
CA TYR A 196 22.00 -0.46 -27.92
C TYR A 196 22.35 1.02 -27.64
N ALA A 197 22.02 1.90 -28.57
CA ALA A 197 21.89 3.33 -28.33
C ALA A 197 20.57 3.59 -27.59
N VAL A 198 20.62 4.23 -26.42
CA VAL A 198 19.47 4.36 -25.50
C VAL A 198 19.08 5.81 -25.28
N GLU A 199 17.82 6.12 -25.56
CA GLU A 199 17.13 7.36 -25.23
C GLU A 199 16.11 7.09 -24.12
N ARG A 200 15.90 8.06 -23.22
CA ARG A 200 15.01 7.91 -22.07
C ARG A 200 14.30 9.22 -21.77
N ALA A 201 13.04 9.12 -21.36
CA ALA A 201 12.29 10.24 -20.81
C ALA A 201 11.38 9.80 -19.66
N SER A 202 11.32 10.61 -18.63
CA SER A 202 10.46 10.40 -17.45
C SER A 202 9.25 11.33 -17.52
N THR A 203 8.10 10.80 -17.15
CA THR A 203 6.80 11.50 -17.17
C THR A 203 6.09 11.27 -15.83
N GLY A 204 4.97 11.97 -15.59
CA GLY A 204 4.12 11.66 -14.43
C GLY A 204 3.58 10.22 -14.39
N ALA A 205 3.56 9.53 -15.53
CA ALA A 205 3.05 8.16 -15.66
C ALA A 205 4.13 7.08 -15.49
N GLY A 206 5.41 7.45 -15.46
CA GLY A 206 6.55 6.54 -15.44
C GLY A 206 7.64 6.96 -16.42
N THR A 207 8.57 6.04 -16.69
CA THR A 207 9.75 6.28 -17.53
C THR A 207 9.74 5.40 -18.76
N GLY A 208 9.86 6.00 -19.94
CA GLY A 208 9.99 5.30 -21.20
C GLY A 208 11.45 5.26 -21.64
N ILE A 209 11.86 4.11 -22.18
CA ILE A 209 13.21 3.84 -22.65
C ILE A 209 13.12 3.30 -24.07
N TRP A 210 13.71 4.03 -25.01
CA TRP A 210 13.79 3.63 -26.40
C TRP A 210 15.24 3.25 -26.74
N ALA A 211 15.46 1.99 -27.08
CA ALA A 211 16.80 1.46 -27.35
C ALA A 211 16.90 0.92 -28.78
N ARG A 212 17.95 1.30 -29.52
CA ARG A 212 18.16 0.91 -30.93
C ARG A 212 19.54 0.29 -31.18
N ASN A 213 19.60 -0.76 -31.99
CA ASN A 213 20.83 -1.36 -32.50
C ASN A 213 20.61 -1.74 -33.98
N GLY A 214 21.04 -0.87 -34.90
CA GLY A 214 20.70 -0.98 -36.32
C GLY A 214 19.19 -0.96 -36.54
N GLU A 215 18.66 -1.97 -37.22
CA GLU A 215 17.22 -2.12 -37.47
C GLU A 215 16.42 -2.66 -36.27
N ARG A 216 17.10 -3.10 -35.20
CA ARG A 216 16.47 -3.66 -34.00
C ARG A 216 16.15 -2.55 -33.02
N ALA A 217 14.97 -2.63 -32.41
CA ALA A 217 14.55 -1.71 -31.37
C ALA A 217 13.93 -2.46 -30.19
N VAL A 218 14.20 -1.97 -28.97
CA VAL A 218 13.57 -2.40 -27.73
C VAL A 218 12.92 -1.17 -27.10
N GLY A 219 11.61 -1.21 -26.93
CA GLY A 219 10.86 -0.21 -26.17
C GLY A 219 10.55 -0.76 -24.79
N VAL A 220 10.89 0.01 -23.75
CA VAL A 220 10.57 -0.35 -22.36
C VAL A 220 9.79 0.78 -21.70
N GLY A 221 8.67 0.45 -21.06
CA GLY A 221 7.99 1.32 -20.10
C GLY A 221 8.24 0.83 -18.68
N VAL A 222 8.77 1.70 -17.83
CA VAL A 222 8.97 1.47 -16.39
C VAL A 222 7.90 2.24 -15.65
N LEU A 223 7.05 1.53 -14.92
CA LEU A 223 5.92 2.09 -14.19
C LEU A 223 6.31 2.39 -12.74
N ARG A 224 5.61 3.32 -12.10
CA ARG A 224 5.87 3.74 -10.71
C ARG A 224 5.74 2.62 -9.68
N ASP A 225 4.92 1.62 -9.99
CA ASP A 225 4.74 0.43 -9.15
C ASP A 225 5.84 -0.63 -9.35
N GLY A 226 6.90 -0.31 -10.10
CA GLY A 226 8.02 -1.20 -10.34
C GLY A 226 7.80 -2.19 -11.49
N ARG A 227 6.65 -2.16 -12.18
CA ARG A 227 6.41 -3.04 -13.33
C ARG A 227 7.12 -2.55 -14.58
N LEU A 228 7.56 -3.52 -15.38
CA LEU A 228 8.20 -3.33 -16.66
C LEU A 228 7.31 -3.83 -17.80
N MET A 229 7.14 -3.00 -18.83
CA MET A 229 6.56 -3.41 -20.11
C MET A 229 7.64 -3.39 -21.18
N VAL A 230 7.90 -4.53 -21.82
CA VAL A 230 8.92 -4.65 -22.87
C VAL A 230 8.26 -5.03 -24.20
N ASP A 231 8.62 -4.31 -25.26
CA ASP A 231 8.24 -4.58 -26.63
C ASP A 231 9.47 -4.50 -27.54
N MET A 232 9.49 -5.29 -28.62
CA MET A 232 10.67 -5.49 -29.47
C MET A 232 10.30 -5.47 -30.95
N ALA A 233 11.08 -4.75 -31.77
CA ALA A 233 10.91 -4.66 -33.23
C ALA A 233 12.22 -4.92 -33.97
N GLY A 234 12.13 -5.34 -35.23
CA GLY A 234 13.29 -5.68 -36.07
C GLY A 234 13.85 -7.09 -35.86
N PHE A 235 13.14 -7.92 -35.10
CA PHE A 235 13.51 -9.32 -34.81
C PHE A 235 12.74 -10.29 -35.73
N ALA A 236 13.38 -11.38 -36.13
CA ALA A 236 12.81 -12.40 -37.02
C ALA A 236 12.72 -13.77 -36.33
N GLY A 237 11.60 -14.48 -36.53
CA GLY A 237 11.35 -15.77 -35.89
C GLY A 237 11.45 -15.67 -34.36
N GLY A 238 12.12 -16.65 -33.73
CA GLY A 238 12.34 -16.69 -32.28
C GLY A 238 13.48 -15.80 -31.75
N SER A 239 14.06 -14.91 -32.57
CA SER A 239 15.17 -14.06 -32.10
C SER A 239 14.74 -13.03 -31.06
N CYS A 240 13.46 -12.61 -31.06
CA CYS A 240 12.93 -11.70 -30.04
C CYS A 240 12.92 -12.35 -28.65
N GLU A 241 12.54 -13.62 -28.55
CA GLU A 241 12.51 -14.36 -27.29
C GLU A 241 13.92 -14.55 -26.72
N ARG A 242 14.90 -14.84 -27.59
CA ARG A 242 16.30 -14.93 -27.18
C ARG A 242 16.83 -13.59 -26.67
N GLU A 243 16.50 -12.49 -27.35
CA GLU A 243 16.93 -11.15 -26.91
C GLU A 243 16.25 -10.74 -25.60
N ALA A 244 14.95 -11.03 -25.43
CA ALA A 244 14.24 -10.81 -24.19
C ALA A 244 14.83 -11.64 -23.04
N SER A 245 15.14 -12.91 -23.28
CA SER A 245 15.78 -13.78 -22.28
C SER A 245 17.17 -13.27 -21.90
N ARG A 246 17.94 -12.78 -22.88
CA ARG A 246 19.24 -12.14 -22.65
C ARG A 246 19.09 -10.88 -21.80
N LEU A 247 18.14 -10.00 -22.12
CA LEU A 247 17.85 -8.80 -21.35
C LEU A 247 17.53 -9.12 -19.89
N PHE A 248 16.59 -10.02 -19.62
CA PHE A 248 16.23 -10.36 -18.23
C PHE A 248 17.34 -11.06 -17.46
N ARG A 249 18.12 -11.91 -18.13
CA ARG A 249 19.31 -12.51 -17.51
C ARG A 249 20.30 -11.43 -17.11
N THR A 250 20.59 -10.46 -17.97
CA THR A 250 21.53 -9.38 -17.66
C THR A 250 20.96 -8.41 -16.63
N LEU A 251 19.65 -8.14 -16.60
CA LEU A 251 19.02 -7.39 -15.50
C LEU A 251 19.22 -8.09 -14.16
N ARG A 252 19.07 -9.42 -14.12
CA ARG A 252 19.33 -10.22 -12.92
C ARG A 252 20.79 -10.20 -12.49
N GLU A 253 21.73 -10.22 -13.44
CA GLU A 253 23.16 -10.02 -13.18
C GLU A 253 23.44 -8.63 -12.56
N HIS A 254 22.59 -7.63 -12.85
CA HIS A 254 22.64 -6.29 -12.25
C HIS A 254 21.75 -6.13 -11.00
N GLY A 255 21.30 -7.23 -10.39
CA GLY A 255 20.56 -7.20 -9.12
C GLY A 255 19.06 -6.93 -9.25
N ILE A 256 18.51 -6.88 -10.47
CA ILE A 256 17.07 -6.77 -10.70
C ILE A 256 16.50 -8.15 -10.98
N ASP A 257 15.83 -8.75 -9.99
CA ASP A 257 15.05 -9.96 -10.26
C ASP A 257 13.73 -9.58 -10.93
N THR A 258 13.31 -10.37 -11.91
CA THR A 258 12.10 -10.10 -12.69
C THR A 258 11.17 -11.30 -12.66
N ARG A 259 9.94 -11.09 -12.20
CA ARG A 259 8.89 -12.11 -12.30
C ARG A 259 8.04 -11.85 -13.52
N ARG A 260 8.15 -12.71 -14.53
CA ARG A 260 7.35 -12.63 -15.75
C ARG A 260 5.86 -12.79 -15.45
N GLU A 261 5.03 -11.74 -15.62
CA GLU A 261 3.58 -11.85 -15.38
C GLU A 261 2.81 -12.32 -16.62
N ALA A 262 3.25 -11.92 -17.81
CA ALA A 262 2.64 -12.35 -19.08
C ALA A 262 3.64 -12.26 -20.23
N THR A 263 3.30 -12.82 -21.39
CA THR A 263 4.11 -12.74 -22.63
C THR A 263 3.19 -12.83 -23.84
N ILE A 264 3.43 -12.01 -24.85
CA ILE A 264 2.86 -12.22 -26.19
C ILE A 264 3.93 -12.23 -27.25
N LEU A 265 3.75 -13.17 -28.15
CA LEU A 265 4.52 -13.29 -29.37
C LEU A 265 3.68 -12.70 -30.50
N HIS A 266 3.93 -11.44 -30.86
CA HIS A 266 3.21 -10.80 -31.98
C HIS A 266 3.67 -11.33 -33.35
N ARG A 267 4.81 -12.04 -33.42
CA ARG A 267 5.38 -12.65 -34.66
C ARG A 267 5.49 -11.67 -35.84
N ARG A 268 5.67 -10.38 -35.54
CA ARG A 268 5.73 -9.29 -36.55
C ARG A 268 7.04 -8.52 -36.39
N ARG A 269 7.74 -8.26 -37.50
CA ARG A 269 8.98 -7.47 -37.50
C ARG A 269 8.75 -6.00 -37.08
N THR A 270 7.54 -5.48 -37.24
CA THR A 270 7.18 -4.10 -36.90
C THR A 270 7.07 -3.82 -35.40
N GLY A 271 7.11 -4.85 -34.55
CA GLY A 271 6.91 -4.76 -33.11
C GLY A 271 5.46 -4.95 -32.67
N GLY A 272 5.24 -4.97 -31.35
CA GLY A 272 3.93 -4.95 -30.73
C GLY A 272 3.30 -3.54 -30.71
N GLN A 273 2.24 -3.36 -29.92
CA GLN A 273 1.49 -2.09 -29.96
C GLN A 273 2.27 -0.95 -29.29
N LEU A 274 3.25 -1.22 -28.43
CA LEU A 274 3.94 -0.20 -27.62
C LEU A 274 4.93 0.52 -28.53
N ILE A 275 5.73 -0.26 -29.25
CA ILE A 275 6.60 0.25 -30.30
C ILE A 275 5.78 0.89 -31.43
N GLN A 276 4.70 0.26 -31.88
CA GLN A 276 3.89 0.83 -32.97
C GLN A 276 3.23 2.15 -32.58
N ALA A 277 2.68 2.25 -31.37
CA ALA A 277 2.07 3.47 -30.87
C ALA A 277 3.11 4.58 -30.67
N ALA A 278 4.26 4.24 -30.06
CA ALA A 278 5.38 5.18 -29.93
C ALA A 278 5.83 5.68 -31.30
N ARG A 279 6.00 4.79 -32.29
CA ARG A 279 6.36 5.19 -33.68
C ARG A 279 5.35 6.14 -34.31
N ARG A 280 4.05 5.90 -34.14
CA ARG A 280 3.00 6.81 -34.66
C ARG A 280 3.05 8.19 -33.99
N ALA A 281 3.49 8.26 -32.74
CA ALA A 281 3.66 9.50 -31.99
C ALA A 281 5.03 10.20 -32.23
N GLY A 282 5.85 9.67 -33.14
CA GLY A 282 7.16 10.23 -33.49
C GLY A 282 8.36 9.50 -32.88
N GLY A 283 8.13 8.36 -32.23
CA GLY A 283 9.17 7.46 -31.72
C GLY A 283 9.84 7.95 -30.44
N ARG A 284 9.18 8.82 -29.66
CA ARG A 284 9.79 9.46 -28.50
C ARG A 284 9.64 8.60 -27.24
N PRO A 285 10.61 8.61 -26.30
CA PRO A 285 10.51 7.83 -25.06
C PRO A 285 9.30 8.20 -24.19
N GLU A 286 8.83 9.46 -24.21
CA GLU A 286 7.65 9.91 -23.45
C GLU A 286 6.37 9.17 -23.88
N ASP A 287 6.28 8.80 -25.16
CA ASP A 287 5.14 8.07 -25.69
C ASP A 287 5.11 6.63 -25.17
N LEU A 288 6.28 6.01 -25.00
CA LEU A 288 6.37 4.69 -24.37
C LEU A 288 5.87 4.73 -22.92
N ALA A 289 6.28 5.74 -22.15
CA ALA A 289 5.85 5.90 -20.76
C ALA A 289 4.33 6.02 -20.65
N ARG A 290 3.74 6.91 -21.45
CA ARG A 290 2.28 7.13 -21.47
C ARG A 290 1.51 5.91 -21.93
N MET A 291 2.00 5.23 -22.97
CA MET A 291 1.34 4.02 -23.49
C MET A 291 1.40 2.86 -22.49
N ALA A 292 2.55 2.67 -21.82
CA ALA A 292 2.67 1.63 -20.80
C ALA A 292 1.65 1.84 -19.67
N ALA A 293 1.51 3.07 -19.17
CA ALA A 293 0.52 3.41 -18.15
C ALA A 293 -0.93 3.27 -18.67
N GLY A 294 -1.21 3.67 -19.91
CA GLY A 294 -2.53 3.50 -20.54
C GLY A 294 -2.96 2.03 -20.68
N ILE A 295 -2.01 1.15 -21.03
CA ILE A 295 -2.28 -0.29 -21.14
C ILE A 295 -2.57 -0.90 -19.76
N GLN A 296 -1.81 -0.51 -18.73
CA GLN A 296 -2.04 -0.96 -17.35
C GLN A 296 -3.43 -0.60 -16.86
N THR A 297 -3.85 0.65 -17.04
CA THR A 297 -5.15 1.14 -16.56
C THR A 297 -6.33 0.43 -17.22
N SER A 298 -6.21 0.15 -18.53
CA SER A 298 -7.23 -0.58 -19.29
C SER A 298 -7.38 -2.04 -18.84
N ARG A 299 -6.27 -2.70 -18.50
CA ARG A 299 -6.29 -4.07 -17.97
C ARG A 299 -6.89 -4.14 -16.57
N GLN A 300 -6.57 -3.18 -15.70
CA GLN A 300 -7.20 -3.09 -14.38
C GLN A 300 -8.71 -2.93 -14.50
N GLY A 301 -9.19 -2.07 -15.41
CA GLY A 301 -10.62 -1.90 -15.68
C GLY A 301 -11.31 -3.16 -16.23
N SER A 302 -10.64 -3.89 -17.12
CA SER A 302 -11.16 -5.15 -17.68
C SER A 302 -11.23 -6.28 -16.63
N LEU A 303 -10.23 -6.40 -15.74
CA LEU A 303 -10.25 -7.40 -14.66
C LEU A 303 -11.31 -7.11 -13.60
N THR A 304 -11.58 -5.83 -13.30
CA THR A 304 -12.67 -5.43 -12.39
C THR A 304 -14.04 -5.68 -13.01
N SER A 305 -14.20 -5.44 -14.32
CA SER A 305 -15.45 -5.70 -15.04
C SER A 305 -15.71 -7.20 -15.21
N ALA A 306 -14.69 -8.00 -15.53
CA ALA A 306 -14.83 -9.45 -15.67
C ALA A 306 -15.18 -10.16 -14.34
N ARG A 307 -14.74 -9.63 -13.19
CA ARG A 307 -15.18 -10.13 -11.88
C ARG A 307 -16.62 -9.77 -11.52
N GLY A 308 -17.19 -8.73 -12.14
CA GLY A 308 -18.60 -8.36 -11.97
C GLY A 308 -19.56 -9.09 -12.92
N HIS A 309 -19.08 -9.72 -13.99
CA HIS A 309 -19.91 -10.31 -15.06
C HIS A 309 -19.58 -11.77 -15.41
N ALA A 310 -18.73 -12.46 -14.65
CA ALA A 310 -18.46 -13.89 -14.85
C ALA A 310 -19.64 -14.75 -14.35
N THR A 311 -20.75 -14.74 -15.10
CA THR A 311 -21.79 -15.78 -15.04
C THR A 311 -21.91 -16.58 -16.32
N ASP A 312 -21.20 -16.23 -17.40
CA ASP A 312 -21.26 -16.99 -18.65
C ASP A 312 -19.88 -17.26 -19.28
N GLY A 313 -19.60 -18.54 -19.53
CA GLY A 313 -18.25 -19.05 -19.81
C GLY A 313 -17.69 -18.68 -21.18
N ARG A 314 -18.52 -18.16 -22.10
CA ARG A 314 -18.12 -17.83 -23.49
C ARG A 314 -17.50 -16.44 -23.62
N ASP A 315 -17.93 -15.47 -22.82
CA ASP A 315 -17.38 -14.10 -22.84
C ASP A 315 -16.00 -14.04 -22.21
N ALA A 316 -15.73 -14.91 -21.24
CA ALA A 316 -14.40 -15.06 -20.63
C ALA A 316 -13.35 -15.55 -21.65
N GLU A 317 -13.74 -16.34 -22.66
CA GLU A 317 -12.81 -16.86 -23.67
C GLU A 317 -12.61 -15.87 -24.83
N ALA A 318 -13.65 -15.13 -25.23
CA ALA A 318 -13.54 -14.04 -26.20
C ALA A 318 -12.71 -12.86 -25.64
N ALA A 319 -12.89 -12.50 -24.36
CA ALA A 319 -12.06 -11.50 -23.68
C ALA A 319 -10.59 -11.96 -23.51
N ARG A 320 -10.35 -13.27 -23.31
CA ARG A 320 -8.99 -13.85 -23.32
C ARG A 320 -8.33 -13.80 -24.70
N ARG A 321 -9.10 -13.96 -25.78
CA ARG A 321 -8.60 -13.87 -27.17
C ARG A 321 -8.42 -12.43 -27.65
N ALA A 322 -9.17 -11.47 -27.12
CA ALA A 322 -9.08 -10.04 -27.46
C ALA A 322 -8.08 -9.24 -26.59
N ALA A 323 -7.61 -9.80 -25.47
CA ALA A 323 -6.63 -9.15 -24.60
C ALA A 323 -5.22 -9.18 -25.22
N ALA A 324 -4.85 -8.09 -25.90
CA ALA A 324 -3.47 -7.77 -26.21
C ALA A 324 -2.64 -7.79 -24.92
N THR A 325 -1.90 -8.87 -24.75
CA THR A 325 -1.06 -9.18 -23.60
C THR A 325 0.41 -8.86 -23.95
N TRP A 326 1.26 -8.62 -22.95
CA TRP A 326 2.59 -8.03 -23.12
C TRP A 326 3.60 -8.81 -22.32
N LEU A 327 4.90 -8.54 -22.51
CA LEU A 327 5.90 -9.07 -21.61
C LEU A 327 6.01 -8.17 -20.38
N TRP A 328 5.48 -8.67 -19.26
CA TRP A 328 5.46 -7.98 -17.98
C TRP A 328 6.50 -8.58 -17.05
N ALA A 329 7.17 -7.76 -16.26
CA ALA A 329 8.00 -8.21 -15.16
C ALA A 329 7.75 -7.37 -13.90
N GLU A 330 7.52 -8.03 -12.75
CA GLU A 330 7.57 -7.42 -11.42
C GLU A 330 9.03 -7.42 -10.94
N VAL A 331 9.52 -6.28 -10.47
CA VAL A 331 10.91 -6.12 -10.01
C VAL A 331 11.01 -6.37 -8.51
N GLY A 332 11.86 -7.34 -8.14
CA GLY A 332 12.31 -7.55 -6.76
C GLY A 332 13.77 -7.15 -6.59
N ALA A 333 14.08 -6.34 -5.58
CA ALA A 333 15.46 -6.12 -5.14
C ALA A 333 15.92 -7.32 -4.29
N ARG A 334 17.17 -7.75 -4.49
CA ARG A 334 17.83 -8.79 -3.69
C ARG A 334 18.65 -8.18 -2.56
#